data_AF-A0A161SPI1-F1
#
_entry.id   AF-A0A161SPI1-F1
#
_cell.length_a   1.000
_cell.length_b   1.000
_cell.length_c   1.000
_cell.angle_alpha   90.00
_cell.angle_beta   90.00
_cell.angle_gamma   90.00
#
_symmetry.space_group_name_H-M   'P 1'
#
loop_
_entity.id
_entity.type
_entity.pdbx_description
1 polymer ?
#
loop_
_entity_poly.entity_id
_entity_poly.type
_entity_poly.pdbx_seq_one_letter_code
_entity_poly.pdbx_strand_id
1 'polypeptide(L)'
;MTATDGMEARYRDGDTEQRIAVLEDLNRHAYDGALADDEREAGLGLVRDALRANDPRLVSAAMGAFAGRHLGDHDWRHGVMKLVFMEVPLTTVDRLVDRRDAELSRMAADLAEEREAAGRPVPDDLRSLLPPVGAAREEGR
;
A
#
# COMPACT_ATOMS: atom_id res chain seq x y z
N MET A 1 -19.32 19.50 -13.49
CA MET A 1 -18.60 18.24 -13.24
C MET A 1 -17.15 18.53 -13.53
N THR A 2 -16.36 18.73 -12.49
CA THR A 2 -14.90 18.85 -12.60
C THR A 2 -14.29 17.50 -13.00
N ALA A 3 -13.01 17.48 -13.38
CA ALA A 3 -12.30 16.21 -13.62
C ALA A 3 -12.33 15.31 -12.37
N THR A 4 -12.15 15.92 -11.19
CA THR A 4 -12.26 15.31 -9.86
C THR A 4 -13.64 14.69 -9.62
N ASP A 5 -14.74 15.42 -9.85
CA ASP A 5 -16.11 14.90 -9.69
C ASP A 5 -16.35 13.66 -10.56
N GLY A 6 -15.86 13.69 -11.81
CA GLY A 6 -16.02 12.58 -12.75
C GLY A 6 -15.21 11.34 -12.39
N MET A 7 -14.01 11.52 -11.83
CA MET A 7 -13.17 10.43 -11.32
C MET A 7 -13.82 9.74 -10.13
N GLU A 8 -14.26 10.51 -9.13
CA GLU A 8 -14.88 9.95 -7.93
C GLU A 8 -16.20 9.23 -8.24
N ALA A 9 -17.02 9.78 -9.14
CA ALA A 9 -18.26 9.12 -9.59
C ALA A 9 -17.95 7.78 -10.27
N ARG A 10 -16.97 7.74 -11.20
CA ARG A 10 -16.56 6.49 -11.85
C ARG A 10 -16.08 5.44 -10.86
N TYR A 11 -15.37 5.85 -9.81
CA TYR A 11 -14.92 4.93 -8.78
C TYR A 11 -16.08 4.44 -7.89
N ARG A 12 -16.98 5.33 -7.45
CA ARG A 12 -18.09 4.96 -6.55
C ARG A 12 -19.15 4.10 -7.23
N ASP A 13 -19.49 4.44 -8.47
CA ASP A 13 -20.57 3.79 -9.20
C ASP A 13 -20.08 2.66 -10.10
N GLY A 14 -18.76 2.49 -10.21
CA GLY A 14 -18.13 1.52 -11.09
C GLY A 14 -17.99 0.12 -10.51
N ASP A 15 -17.89 -0.86 -11.39
CA ASP A 15 -17.46 -2.21 -11.03
C ASP A 15 -15.98 -2.25 -10.63
N THR A 16 -15.49 -3.42 -10.23
CA THR A 16 -14.09 -3.56 -9.79
C THR A 16 -13.09 -3.15 -10.86
N GLU A 17 -13.34 -3.47 -12.14
CA GLU A 17 -12.41 -3.14 -13.22
C GLU A 17 -12.35 -1.63 -13.46
N GLN A 18 -13.52 -0.96 -13.39
CA GLN A 18 -13.59 0.50 -13.48
C GLN A 18 -12.89 1.19 -12.31
N ARG A 19 -13.02 0.64 -11.10
CA ARG A 19 -12.32 1.14 -9.91
C ARG A 19 -10.80 0.97 -10.02
N ILE A 20 -10.34 -0.19 -10.49
CA ILE A 20 -8.92 -0.44 -10.76
C ILE A 20 -8.40 0.57 -11.80
N ALA A 21 -9.12 0.76 -12.90
CA ALA A 21 -8.72 1.71 -13.95
C ALA A 21 -8.56 3.14 -13.39
N VAL A 22 -9.45 3.59 -12.50
CA VAL A 22 -9.31 4.89 -11.82
C VAL A 22 -8.03 4.96 -10.97
N LEU A 23 -7.71 3.91 -10.21
CA LEU A 23 -6.49 3.86 -9.39
C LEU A 23 -5.22 3.84 -10.26
N GLU A 24 -5.25 3.12 -11.38
CA GLU A 24 -4.15 3.08 -12.35
C GLU A 24 -3.93 4.44 -13.04
N ASP A 25 -5.00 5.15 -13.40
CA ASP A 25 -4.92 6.51 -13.93
C ASP A 25 -4.32 7.49 -12.91
N LEU A 26 -4.74 7.40 -11.64
CA LEU A 26 -4.15 8.17 -10.54
C LEU A 26 -2.65 7.89 -10.40
N ASN A 27 -2.24 6.63 -10.47
CA ASN A 27 -0.83 6.25 -10.42
C ASN A 27 -0.02 6.85 -11.57
N ARG A 28 -0.59 6.85 -12.78
CA ARG A 28 0.03 7.46 -13.97
C ARG A 28 0.26 8.96 -13.78
N HIS A 29 -0.78 9.69 -13.37
CA HIS A 29 -0.69 11.15 -13.15
C HIS A 29 0.28 11.50 -12.01
N ALA A 30 0.29 10.71 -10.94
CA ALA A 30 1.24 10.88 -9.84
C ALA A 30 2.69 10.66 -10.31
N TYR A 31 2.91 9.71 -11.22
CA TYR A 31 4.23 9.48 -11.79
C TYR A 31 4.73 10.67 -12.61
N ASP A 32 3.85 11.27 -13.41
CA ASP A 32 4.15 12.42 -14.27
C ASP A 32 4.21 13.76 -13.50
N GLY A 33 3.83 13.77 -12.22
CA GLY A 33 3.84 14.97 -11.36
C GLY A 33 2.73 15.99 -11.70
N ALA A 34 1.66 15.55 -12.35
CA ALA A 34 0.65 16.41 -12.97
C ALA A 34 -0.64 16.61 -12.13
N LEU A 35 -0.65 16.21 -10.85
CA LEU A 35 -1.86 16.27 -10.02
C LEU A 35 -2.11 17.64 -9.41
N ALA A 36 -3.31 18.18 -9.64
CA ALA A 36 -3.81 19.33 -8.89
C ALA A 36 -4.09 18.98 -7.42
N ASP A 37 -4.24 20.01 -6.57
CA ASP A 37 -4.44 19.83 -5.12
C ASP A 37 -5.75 19.09 -4.79
N ASP A 38 -6.83 19.41 -5.50
CA ASP A 38 -8.14 18.78 -5.33
C ASP A 38 -8.15 17.34 -5.85
N GLU A 39 -7.49 17.08 -6.99
CA GLU A 39 -7.32 15.71 -7.52
C GLU A 39 -6.52 14.83 -6.55
N ARG A 40 -5.49 15.40 -5.91
CA ARG A 40 -4.71 14.70 -4.87
C ARG A 40 -5.56 14.41 -3.64
N GLU A 41 -6.39 15.37 -3.19
CA GLU A 41 -7.28 15.14 -2.04
C GLU A 41 -8.29 14.02 -2.33
N ALA A 42 -8.95 14.07 -3.50
CA ALA A 42 -9.87 13.02 -3.94
C ALA A 42 -9.16 11.67 -4.05
N GLY A 43 -7.99 11.62 -4.69
CA GLY A 43 -7.20 10.40 -4.85
C GLY A 43 -6.81 9.76 -3.52
N LEU A 44 -6.51 10.55 -2.48
CA LEU A 44 -6.28 10.03 -1.12
C LEU A 44 -7.53 9.35 -0.54
N GLY A 45 -8.71 9.92 -0.80
CA GLY A 45 -9.99 9.32 -0.43
C GLY A 45 -10.19 7.95 -1.11
N LEU A 46 -9.98 7.89 -2.43
CA LEU A 46 -10.16 6.67 -3.22
C LEU A 46 -9.17 5.57 -2.84
N VAL A 47 -7.89 5.91 -2.66
CA VAL A 47 -6.86 4.95 -2.22
C VAL A 47 -7.21 4.40 -0.83
N ARG A 48 -7.60 5.24 0.12
CA ARG A 48 -8.00 4.77 1.46
C ARG A 48 -9.23 3.89 1.43
N ASP A 49 -10.18 4.15 0.53
CA ASP A 49 -11.33 3.27 0.32
C ASP A 49 -10.90 1.91 -0.24
N ALA A 50 -10.06 1.89 -1.28
CA ALA A 50 -9.53 0.66 -1.86
C ALA A 50 -8.77 -0.17 -0.80
N LEU A 51 -8.00 0.48 0.07
CA LEU A 51 -7.31 -0.18 1.20
C LEU A 51 -8.27 -0.73 2.26
N ARG A 52 -9.52 -0.27 2.33
CA ARG A 52 -10.56 -0.88 3.20
C ARG A 52 -11.28 -2.04 2.53
N ALA A 53 -11.28 -2.13 1.20
CA ALA A 53 -11.83 -3.26 0.47
C ALA A 53 -11.07 -4.56 0.76
N ASN A 54 -11.75 -5.71 0.67
CA ASN A 54 -11.15 -7.04 0.78
C ASN A 54 -10.89 -7.67 -0.60
N ASP A 55 -10.68 -6.85 -1.64
CA ASP A 55 -10.32 -7.31 -2.98
C ASP A 55 -8.81 -7.08 -3.21
N PRO A 56 -7.99 -8.15 -3.33
CA PRO A 56 -6.55 -8.05 -3.55
C PRO A 56 -6.17 -7.19 -4.77
N ARG A 57 -7.00 -7.18 -5.82
CA ARG A 57 -6.74 -6.40 -7.04
C ARG A 57 -6.84 -4.90 -6.78
N LEU A 58 -7.84 -4.48 -6.00
CA LEU A 58 -8.00 -3.07 -5.60
C LEU A 58 -6.88 -2.60 -4.69
N VAL A 59 -6.52 -3.41 -3.68
CA VAL A 59 -5.43 -3.08 -2.76
C VAL A 59 -4.10 -2.98 -3.53
N SER A 60 -3.85 -3.90 -4.47
CA SER A 60 -2.67 -3.87 -5.32
C SER A 60 -2.61 -2.61 -6.18
N ALA A 61 -3.71 -2.25 -6.86
CA ALA A 61 -3.77 -1.04 -7.68
C ALA A 61 -3.60 0.24 -6.85
N ALA A 62 -4.11 0.25 -5.61
CA ALA A 62 -4.01 1.40 -4.72
C ALA A 62 -2.60 1.67 -4.19
N MET A 63 -1.74 0.64 -4.09
CA MET A 63 -0.39 0.75 -3.52
C MET A 63 0.69 1.20 -4.53
N GLY A 64 0.30 1.69 -5.69
CA GLY A 64 1.20 2.21 -6.73
C GLY A 64 1.73 3.62 -6.47
N ALA A 65 2.15 4.28 -7.55
CA ALA A 65 2.84 5.57 -7.57
C ALA A 65 2.16 6.70 -6.79
N PHE A 66 0.83 6.72 -6.76
CA PHE A 66 0.06 7.71 -6.01
C PHE A 66 0.25 7.52 -4.50
N ALA A 67 0.06 6.30 -4.00
CA ALA A 67 0.24 6.01 -2.58
C ALA A 67 1.69 6.20 -2.14
N GLY A 68 2.66 5.76 -2.95
CA GLY A 68 4.09 5.96 -2.69
C GLY A 68 4.47 7.43 -2.50
N ARG A 69 3.80 8.37 -3.17
CA ARG A 69 4.08 9.82 -3.07
C ARG A 69 3.24 10.54 -2.02
N HIS A 70 1.96 10.20 -1.90
CA HIS A 70 0.99 11.04 -1.18
C HIS A 70 0.44 10.41 0.08
N LEU A 71 0.47 9.09 0.21
CA LEU A 71 -0.07 8.42 1.38
C LEU A 71 0.86 8.67 2.60
N GLY A 72 0.25 8.97 3.74
CA GLY A 72 0.98 9.11 5.00
C GLY A 72 1.56 7.78 5.46
N ASP A 73 2.64 7.82 6.23
CA ASP A 73 3.41 6.60 6.54
C ASP A 73 2.59 5.51 7.22
N HIS A 74 1.69 5.88 8.14
CA HIS A 74 0.82 4.91 8.82
C HIS A 74 -0.04 4.12 7.82
N ASP A 75 -0.82 4.82 7.00
CA ASP A 75 -1.71 4.18 6.03
C ASP A 75 -0.92 3.37 4.98
N TRP A 76 0.27 3.86 4.58
CA TRP A 76 1.14 3.17 3.64
C TRP A 76 1.71 1.86 4.23
N ARG A 77 2.25 1.87 5.46
CA ARG A 77 2.74 0.65 6.14
C ARG A 77 1.64 -0.40 6.28
N HIS A 78 0.45 0.03 6.69
CA HIS A 78 -0.70 -0.87 6.81
C HIS A 78 -1.15 -1.44 5.46
N GLY A 79 -1.08 -0.65 4.37
CA GLY A 79 -1.32 -1.14 3.01
C GLY A 79 -0.31 -2.21 2.58
N VAL A 80 0.98 -2.01 2.86
CA VAL A 80 2.04 -3.01 2.60
C VAL A 80 1.76 -4.31 3.37
N MET A 81 1.50 -4.22 4.68
CA MET A 81 1.21 -5.40 5.50
C MET A 81 -0.06 -6.11 5.03
N LYS A 82 -1.07 -5.36 4.59
CA LYS A 82 -2.30 -5.94 4.04
C LYS A 82 -2.04 -6.75 2.75
N LEU A 83 -1.16 -6.29 1.85
CA LEU A 83 -0.76 -7.06 0.68
C LEU A 83 -0.06 -8.36 1.05
N VAL A 84 0.81 -8.34 2.07
CA VAL A 84 1.43 -9.56 2.61
C VAL A 84 0.38 -10.54 3.11
N PHE A 85 -0.62 -10.08 3.87
CA PHE A 85 -1.72 -10.93 4.35
C PHE A 85 -2.60 -11.49 3.22
N MET A 86 -2.73 -10.73 2.12
CA MET A 86 -3.47 -11.14 0.93
C MET A 86 -2.65 -12.01 -0.03
N GLU A 87 -1.39 -12.30 0.31
CA GLU A 87 -0.45 -13.05 -0.54
C GLU A 87 -0.27 -12.41 -1.94
N VAL A 88 -0.35 -11.08 -2.01
CA VAL A 88 -0.11 -10.30 -3.23
C VAL A 88 1.36 -9.89 -3.28
N PRO A 89 2.04 -10.07 -4.44
CA PRO A 89 3.43 -9.66 -4.60
C PRO A 89 3.66 -8.18 -4.27
N LEU A 90 4.67 -7.90 -3.43
CA LEU A 90 5.04 -6.51 -3.07
C LEU A 90 5.75 -5.75 -4.19
N THR A 91 6.00 -6.39 -5.34
CA THR A 91 6.53 -5.74 -6.55
C THR A 91 5.61 -4.65 -7.10
N THR A 92 4.35 -4.62 -6.66
CA THR A 92 3.37 -3.59 -7.02
C THR A 92 3.44 -2.35 -6.13
N VAL A 93 4.15 -2.42 -5.00
CA VAL A 93 4.27 -1.31 -4.05
C VAL A 93 5.32 -0.31 -4.53
N ASP A 94 4.89 0.91 -4.85
CA ASP A 94 5.82 1.98 -5.22
C ASP A 94 6.62 2.46 -3.99
N ARG A 95 7.90 2.75 -4.23
CA ARG A 95 8.85 3.26 -3.22
C ARG A 95 9.05 2.35 -2.00
N LEU A 96 8.82 1.04 -2.12
CA LEU A 96 9.01 0.09 -1.02
C LEU A 96 10.39 0.19 -0.37
N VAL A 97 11.45 0.23 -1.20
CA VAL A 97 12.83 0.35 -0.71
C VAL A 97 13.08 1.69 -0.02
N ASP A 98 12.57 2.78 -0.58
CA ASP A 98 12.81 4.14 -0.07
C ASP A 98 12.05 4.43 1.23
N ARG A 99 10.84 3.87 1.36
CA ARG A 99 9.90 4.17 2.46
C ARG A 99 9.91 3.12 3.56
N ARG A 100 10.57 1.98 3.36
CA ARG A 100 10.71 0.97 4.42
C ARG A 100 11.51 1.55 5.57
N ASP A 101 10.85 1.64 6.72
CA ASP A 101 11.44 2.13 7.95
C ASP A 101 11.45 1.06 9.05
N ALA A 102 11.93 1.47 10.23
CA ALA A 102 12.02 0.61 11.40
C ALA A 102 10.64 0.08 11.85
N GLU A 103 9.58 0.88 11.71
CA GLU A 103 8.24 0.47 12.13
C GLU A 103 7.66 -0.58 11.20
N LEU A 104 7.78 -0.42 9.88
CA LEU A 104 7.39 -1.46 8.94
C LEU A 104 8.19 -2.75 9.18
N SER A 105 9.48 -2.63 9.46
CA SER A 105 10.35 -3.78 9.72
C SER A 105 9.98 -4.50 11.01
N ARG A 106 9.58 -3.76 12.05
CA ARG A 106 9.05 -4.30 13.31
C ARG A 106 7.74 -5.05 13.08
N MET A 107 6.78 -4.44 12.39
CA MET A 107 5.51 -5.10 12.04
C MET A 107 5.73 -6.41 11.26
N ALA A 108 6.69 -6.41 10.33
CA ALA A 108 7.06 -7.60 9.58
C ALA A 108 7.69 -8.69 10.47
N ALA A 109 8.55 -8.30 11.41
CA ALA A 109 9.16 -9.23 12.36
C ALA A 109 8.12 -9.87 13.29
N ASP A 110 7.18 -9.09 13.82
CA ASP A 110 6.08 -9.60 14.66
C ASP A 110 5.26 -10.65 13.89
N LEU A 111 4.88 -10.36 12.63
CA LEU A 111 4.13 -11.30 11.80
C LEU A 111 4.94 -12.55 11.46
N ALA A 112 6.25 -12.44 11.21
CA ALA A 112 7.10 -13.59 10.95
C ALA A 112 7.18 -14.51 12.17
N GLU A 113 7.34 -13.95 13.37
CA GLU A 113 7.36 -14.68 14.64
C GLU A 113 6.02 -15.40 14.88
N GLU A 114 4.89 -14.74 14.66
CA GLU A 114 3.56 -15.35 14.76
C GLU A 114 3.35 -16.51 13.77
N ARG A 115 3.93 -16.43 12.57
CA ARG A 115 3.86 -17.52 11.58
C ARG A 115 4.72 -18.70 12.00
N GLU A 116 5.95 -18.45 12.43
CA GLU A 116 6.90 -19.47 12.89
C GLU A 116 6.38 -20.19 14.13
N ALA A 117 5.86 -19.46 15.11
CA ALA A 117 5.24 -20.03 16.32
C ALA A 117 4.03 -20.92 15.98
N ALA A 118 3.33 -20.62 14.88
CA ALA A 118 2.23 -21.43 14.35
C ALA A 118 2.68 -22.56 13.40
N GLY A 119 3.99 -22.76 13.21
CA GLY A 119 4.55 -23.76 12.27
C GLY A 119 4.25 -23.46 10.80
N ARG A 120 3.93 -22.21 10.45
CA ARG A 120 3.64 -21.78 9.08
C ARG A 120 4.90 -21.17 8.44
N PRO A 121 5.14 -21.40 7.14
CA PRO A 121 6.27 -20.79 6.45
C PRO A 121 6.12 -19.26 6.38
N VAL A 122 7.22 -18.54 6.54
CA VAL A 122 7.32 -17.09 6.28
C VAL A 122 7.41 -16.87 4.76
N PRO A 123 6.56 -16.05 4.13
CA PRO A 123 6.67 -15.71 2.70
C PRO A 123 7.92 -14.88 2.40
N ASP A 124 8.45 -14.97 1.17
CA ASP A 124 9.66 -14.22 0.78
C ASP A 124 9.46 -12.71 0.79
N ASP A 125 8.28 -12.24 0.39
CA ASP A 125 7.92 -10.83 0.48
C ASP A 125 7.94 -10.34 1.93
N LEU A 126 7.44 -11.14 2.89
CA LEU A 126 7.55 -10.82 4.31
C LEU A 126 9.01 -10.83 4.78
N ARG A 127 9.81 -11.79 4.33
CA ARG A 127 11.26 -11.82 4.63
C ARG A 127 11.98 -10.57 4.13
N SER A 128 11.59 -10.05 2.97
CA SER A 128 12.20 -8.85 2.38
C SER A 128 12.00 -7.58 3.22
N LEU A 129 10.99 -7.58 4.10
CA LEU A 129 10.69 -6.48 5.01
C LEU A 129 11.38 -6.59 6.37
N LEU A 130 12.00 -7.74 6.68
CA LEU A 130 12.67 -7.94 7.96
C LEU A 130 13.86 -6.99 8.12
N PRO A 131 14.19 -6.60 9.37
CA PRO A 131 15.39 -5.83 9.63
C PRO A 131 16.64 -6.62 9.17
N PRO A 132 17.71 -5.93 8.74
CA PRO A 132 18.95 -6.61 8.39
C PRO A 132 19.48 -7.42 9.58
N VAL A 133 20.00 -8.62 9.30
CA VAL A 133 20.59 -9.50 10.31
C VAL A 133 21.69 -8.74 11.06
N GLY A 134 21.53 -8.57 12.37
CA GLY A 134 22.47 -7.82 13.23
C GLY A 134 21.96 -6.49 13.75
N ALA A 135 20.80 -6.00 13.30
CA ALA A 135 20.06 -4.96 14.02
C ALA A 135 19.47 -5.58 15.28
N ALA A 136 20.28 -5.68 16.33
CA ALA A 136 19.85 -6.15 17.63
C ALA A 136 18.69 -5.27 18.14
N ARG A 137 17.73 -5.93 18.79
CA ARG A 137 16.67 -5.28 19.57
C ARG A 137 17.34 -4.37 20.60
N GLU A 138 17.26 -3.06 20.42
CA GLU A 138 17.49 -2.11 21.53
C GLU A 138 16.28 -2.21 22.47
N GLU A 139 16.26 -3.27 23.27
CA GLU A 139 15.42 -3.37 24.45
C GLU A 139 16.13 -2.71 25.63
N GLY A 140 15.56 -1.59 26.10
CA GLY A 140 15.59 -1.19 27.51
C GLY A 140 16.88 -0.56 28.03
N ARG A 141 16.84 0.76 28.22
CA ARG A 141 17.43 1.39 29.41
C ARG A 141 16.44 2.38 30.00
#